data_AF-A0A949AY73-F1
#
_entry.id   AF-A0A949AY73-F1
#
_cell.length_a   1.000
_cell.length_b   1.000
_cell.length_c   1.000
_cell.angle_alpha   90.00
_cell.angle_beta   90.00
_cell.angle_gamma   90.00
#
_symmetry.space_group_name_H-M   'P 1'
#
loop_
_entity.id
_entity.type
_entity.pdbx_description
1 polymer ?
#
loop_
_entity_poly.entity_id
_entity_poly.type
_entity_poly.pdbx_seq_one_letter_code
_entity_poly.pdbx_strand_id
1 'polypeptide(L)'
;MNNLTNEEKEIENNIDSLVSVSGKKRERIESILAKAKKNKAISLRIAEYDLEKLKEKAASDGIPYQTLINTVLHKYITNQLLEKNEVLKSIQVLRNKEAI
;
A
#
# COMPACT_ATOMS: atom_id res chain seq x y z
N MET A 1 13.53 13.35 32.67
CA MET A 1 12.11 12.92 32.75
C MET A 1 11.72 12.44 31.37
N ASN A 2 11.45 11.14 31.20
CA ASN A 2 11.08 10.58 29.90
C ASN A 2 9.65 11.04 29.56
N ASN A 3 9.51 11.87 28.54
CA ASN A 3 8.21 12.22 28.00
C ASN A 3 7.71 11.06 27.16
N LEU A 4 6.57 10.50 27.55
CA LEU A 4 5.83 9.53 26.75
C LEU A 4 5.46 10.16 25.41
N THR A 5 5.67 9.40 24.34
CA THR A 5 5.18 9.70 23.01
C THR A 5 3.65 9.75 22.99
N ASN A 6 3.07 10.36 21.95
CA ASN A 6 1.61 10.47 21.84
C ASN A 6 0.93 9.10 21.81
N GLU A 7 1.57 8.10 21.19
CA GLU A 7 1.10 6.71 21.13
C GLU A 7 1.12 6.05 22.51
N GLU A 8 2.18 6.24 23.28
CA GLU A 8 2.29 5.68 24.63
C GLU A 8 1.26 6.27 25.59
N LYS A 9 0.98 7.58 25.49
CA LYS A 9 -0.11 8.23 26.24
C LYS A 9 -1.48 7.69 25.87
N GLU A 10 -1.70 7.41 24.59
CA GLU A 10 -2.97 6.84 24.11
C GLU A 10 -3.18 5.41 24.64
N ILE A 11 -2.11 4.61 24.70
CA ILE A 11 -2.13 3.27 25.29
C ILE A 11 -2.41 3.34 26.81
N GLU A 12 -1.75 4.25 27.52
CA GLU A 12 -1.94 4.45 28.96
C GLU A 12 -3.39 4.83 29.30
N ASN A 13 -3.97 5.75 28.53
CA ASN A 13 -5.35 6.21 28.73
C ASN A 13 -6.41 5.13 28.43
N ASN A 14 -6.09 4.13 27.62
CA ASN A 14 -7.05 3.11 27.17
C ASN A 14 -6.79 1.73 27.78
N ILE A 15 -5.87 1.61 28.74
CA ILE A 15 -5.46 0.33 29.33
C ILE A 15 -6.63 -0.46 29.93
N ASP A 16 -7.58 0.24 30.57
CA ASP A 16 -8.75 -0.37 31.22
C ASP A 16 -9.79 -0.88 30.20
N SER A 17 -9.76 -0.39 28.97
CA SER A 17 -10.66 -0.82 27.88
C SER A 17 -10.10 -1.99 27.06
N LEU A 18 -8.81 -2.31 27.23
CA LEU A 18 -8.16 -3.38 26.50
C LEU A 18 -8.62 -4.74 27.03
N VAL A 19 -9.45 -5.42 26.24
CA VAL A 19 -9.82 -6.82 26.50
C VAL A 19 -8.84 -7.77 25.84
N SER A 20 -8.44 -8.82 26.57
CA SER A 20 -7.66 -9.90 25.99
C SER A 20 -8.46 -10.60 24.90
N VAL A 21 -7.93 -10.62 23.68
CA VAL A 21 -8.58 -11.31 22.56
C VAL A 21 -8.68 -12.81 22.85
N SER A 22 -9.89 -13.37 22.79
CA SER A 22 -10.13 -14.82 22.94
C SER A 22 -9.16 -15.66 22.09
N GLY A 23 -8.79 -16.86 22.56
CA GLY A 23 -7.75 -17.69 21.95
C GLY A 23 -7.85 -17.84 20.42
N LYS A 24 -9.04 -18.17 19.89
CA LYS A 24 -9.27 -18.30 18.44
C LYS A 24 -9.10 -16.98 17.67
N LYS A 25 -9.52 -15.85 18.26
CA LYS A 25 -9.37 -14.52 17.63
C LYS A 25 -7.91 -14.08 17.64
N ARG A 26 -7.19 -14.35 18.73
CA ARG A 26 -5.75 -14.11 18.86
C ARG A 26 -4.97 -14.89 17.81
N GLU A 27 -5.23 -16.20 17.71
CA GLU A 27 -4.57 -17.09 16.75
C GLU A 27 -4.83 -16.66 15.29
N ARG A 28 -6.06 -16.23 14.98
CA ARG A 28 -6.38 -15.67 13.65
C ARG A 28 -5.59 -14.39 13.36
N ILE A 29 -5.54 -13.45 14.30
CA ILE A 29 -4.78 -12.20 14.14
C ILE A 29 -3.29 -12.48 14.00
N GLU A 30 -2.73 -13.35 14.84
CA GLU A 30 -1.34 -13.79 14.75
C GLU A 30 -1.02 -14.45 13.41
N SER A 31 -1.92 -15.29 12.88
CA SER A 31 -1.74 -15.92 11.57
C SER A 31 -1.71 -14.93 10.41
N ILE A 32 -2.52 -13.87 10.48
CA ILE A 32 -2.57 -12.79 9.47
C ILE A 32 -1.29 -11.98 9.54
N LEU A 33 -0.87 -11.57 10.74
CA LEU A 33 0.38 -10.83 10.97
C LEU A 33 1.60 -11.64 10.54
N ALA A 34 1.62 -12.94 10.86
CA ALA A 34 2.69 -13.85 10.46
C ALA A 34 2.78 -14.03 8.94
N LYS A 35 1.65 -14.03 8.23
CA LYS A 35 1.63 -14.04 6.75
C LYS A 35 2.09 -12.71 6.16
N ALA A 36 1.64 -11.59 6.73
CA ALA A 36 2.02 -10.25 6.26
C ALA A 36 3.51 -9.95 6.44
N LYS A 37 4.17 -10.51 7.47
CA LYS A 37 5.60 -10.32 7.72
C LYS A 37 6.53 -11.13 6.80
N LYS A 38 6.02 -12.04 5.97
CA LYS A 38 6.85 -12.87 5.09
C LYS A 38 7.19 -12.12 3.80
N ASN A 39 8.20 -11.26 3.88
CA ASN A 39 8.80 -10.65 2.70
C ASN A 39 9.72 -11.67 2.02
N LYS A 40 9.63 -11.77 0.68
CA LYS A 40 10.55 -12.56 -0.13
C LYS A 40 11.32 -11.63 -1.06
N ALA A 41 12.64 -11.74 -1.04
CA ALA A 41 13.49 -11.03 -1.99
C ALA A 41 13.32 -11.62 -3.40
N ILE A 42 13.25 -10.74 -4.40
CA ILE A 42 13.20 -11.10 -5.81
C ILE A 42 14.33 -10.39 -6.55
N SER A 43 14.88 -11.04 -7.58
CA SER A 43 15.81 -10.40 -8.52
C SER A 43 15.02 -10.01 -9.77
N LEU A 44 15.17 -8.76 -10.21
CA LEU A 44 14.50 -8.22 -11.38
C LEU A 44 15.55 -7.57 -12.30
N ARG A 45 15.51 -7.90 -13.59
CA ARG A 45 16.26 -7.19 -14.62
C ARG A 45 15.33 -6.19 -15.31
N ILE A 46 15.75 -4.93 -15.37
CA ILE A 46 15.03 -3.84 -16.04
C ILE A 46 16.01 -3.06 -16.91
N ALA A 47 15.49 -2.36 -17.91
CA ALA A 47 16.31 -1.45 -18.70
C ALA A 47 16.82 -0.30 -17.82
N GLU A 48 18.04 0.15 -18.10
CA GLU A 48 18.67 1.25 -17.36
C GLU A 48 17.83 2.53 -17.44
N TYR A 49 17.33 2.84 -18.64
CA TYR A 49 16.42 3.96 -18.89
C TYR A 49 15.17 3.91 -17.99
N ASP A 50 14.54 2.74 -17.86
CA ASP A 50 13.34 2.58 -17.03
C ASP A 50 13.65 2.73 -15.54
N LEU A 51 14.81 2.21 -15.09
CA LEU A 51 15.27 2.38 -13.72
C LEU A 51 15.48 3.86 -13.38
N GLU A 52 16.07 4.62 -14.29
CA GLU A 52 16.28 6.06 -14.13
C GLU A 52 14.95 6.81 -14.03
N LYS A 53 13.99 6.51 -14.91
CA LYS A 53 12.64 7.08 -14.85
C LYS A 53 11.87 6.72 -13.59
N LEU A 54 12.02 5.50 -13.09
CA LEU A 54 11.44 5.10 -11.79
C LEU A 54 12.05 5.90 -10.64
N LYS A 55 13.36 6.14 -10.65
CA LYS A 55 14.04 6.96 -9.63
C LYS A 55 13.58 8.41 -9.68
N GLU A 56 13.52 9.02 -10.86
CA GLU A 56 13.01 10.38 -11.05
C GLU A 56 11.58 10.51 -10.49
N LYS A 57 10.70 9.57 -10.86
CA LYS A 57 9.31 9.59 -10.40
C LYS A 57 9.19 9.40 -8.89
N ALA A 58 9.94 8.45 -8.32
CA ALA A 58 9.92 8.20 -6.88
C ALA A 58 10.45 9.40 -6.09
N ALA A 59 11.51 10.06 -6.59
CA ALA A 59 12.05 11.28 -6.00
C ALA A 59 11.01 12.42 -6.03
N SER A 60 10.30 12.60 -7.14
CA SER A 60 9.20 13.57 -7.24
C SER A 60 8.06 13.28 -6.25
N ASP A 61 7.80 12.00 -5.96
CA ASP A 61 6.78 11.57 -5.01
C ASP A 61 7.31 11.53 -3.56
N GLY A 62 8.59 11.85 -3.33
CA GLY A 62 9.23 11.86 -2.02
C GLY A 62 9.43 10.47 -1.41
N ILE A 63 9.46 9.41 -2.22
CA ILE A 63 9.55 8.02 -1.77
C ILE A 63 10.76 7.28 -2.38
N PRO A 64 11.26 6.21 -1.76
CA PRO A 64 12.25 5.34 -2.39
C PRO A 64 11.71 4.67 -3.65
N TYR A 65 12.55 4.50 -4.68
CA TYR A 65 12.12 3.86 -5.94
C TYR A 65 11.68 2.41 -5.76
N GLN A 66 12.24 1.69 -4.77
CA GLN A 66 11.79 0.34 -4.41
C GLN A 66 10.36 0.36 -3.86
N THR A 67 10.00 1.38 -3.09
CA THR A 67 8.64 1.58 -2.57
C THR A 67 7.66 1.85 -3.70
N LEU A 68 8.06 2.65 -4.70
CA LEU A 68 7.28 2.87 -5.91
C LEU A 68 7.03 1.55 -6.67
N ILE A 69 8.08 0.76 -6.91
CA ILE A 69 7.98 -0.55 -7.58
C ILE A 69 7.01 -1.47 -6.82
N ASN A 70 7.15 -1.58 -5.50
CA ASN A 70 6.25 -2.39 -4.67
C ASN A 70 4.80 -1.89 -4.73
N THR A 71 4.59 -0.58 -4.73
CA THR A 71 3.26 0.02 -4.81
C THR A 71 2.60 -0.26 -6.15
N VAL A 72 3.34 -0.14 -7.26
CA VAL A 72 2.82 -0.48 -8.60
C VAL A 72 2.47 -1.96 -8.69
N LEU A 73 3.34 -2.85 -8.22
CA LEU A 73 3.06 -4.29 -8.19
C LEU A 73 1.82 -4.61 -7.35
N HIS A 74 1.70 -4.00 -6.18
CA HIS A 74 0.51 -4.17 -5.33
C HIS A 74 -0.77 -3.70 -6.02
N LYS A 75 -0.77 -2.49 -6.59
CA LYS A 75 -1.92 -1.96 -7.33
C LYS A 75 -2.27 -2.80 -8.55
N TYR A 76 -1.28 -3.37 -9.23
CA TYR A 76 -1.50 -4.25 -10.36
C TYR A 76 -2.23 -5.54 -9.93
N ILE A 77 -1.76 -6.22 -8.88
CA ILE A 77 -2.39 -7.47 -8.41
C ILE A 77 -3.76 -7.25 -7.74
N THR A 78 -4.02 -6.06 -7.18
CA THR A 78 -5.31 -5.73 -6.56
C THR A 78 -6.31 -5.12 -7.55
N ASN A 79 -5.98 -5.03 -8.84
CA ASN A 79 -6.77 -4.37 -9.88
C ASN A 79 -7.07 -2.89 -9.58
N GLN A 80 -6.17 -2.22 -8.87
CA GLN A 80 -6.25 -0.79 -8.54
C GLN A 80 -5.37 0.07 -9.46
N LEU A 81 -4.59 -0.53 -10.36
CA LEU A 81 -3.80 0.18 -11.35
C LEU A 81 -4.69 0.50 -12.56
N LEU A 82 -5.09 1.78 -12.68
CA LEU A 82 -5.91 2.25 -13.79
C LEU A 82 -5.04 2.71 -14.96
N GLU A 83 -5.26 2.11 -16.12
CA GLU A 83 -4.67 2.58 -17.36
C GLU A 83 -5.35 3.88 -17.81
N LYS A 84 -4.57 4.94 -18.01
CA LYS A 84 -5.09 6.25 -18.42
C LYS A 84 -5.95 6.16 -19.68
N ASN A 85 -5.55 5.31 -20.63
CA ASN A 85 -6.27 5.11 -21.88
C ASN A 85 -7.65 4.47 -21.67
N GLU A 86 -7.79 3.55 -20.71
CA GLU A 86 -9.09 2.93 -20.38
C GLU A 86 -10.05 3.94 -19.76
N VAL A 87 -9.53 4.83 -18.90
CA VAL A 87 -10.31 5.94 -18.34
C VAL A 87 -10.75 6.92 -19.42
N LEU A 88 -9.88 7.26 -20.39
CA LEU A 88 -10.24 8.16 -21.48
C LEU A 88 -11.30 7.54 -22.41
N LYS A 89 -11.17 6.25 -22.75
CA LYS A 89 -12.18 5.54 -23.54
C LYS A 89 -13.54 5.52 -22.84
N SER A 90 -13.57 5.22 -21.54
CA SER A 90 -14.83 5.19 -20.78
C SER A 90 -15.50 6.56 -20.73
N ILE A 91 -14.73 7.64 -20.53
CA ILE A 91 -15.23 9.02 -20.61
C ILE A 91 -15.80 9.34 -22.01
N GLN A 92 -15.11 8.94 -23.07
CA GLN A 92 -15.61 9.13 -24.44
C GLN A 92 -16.92 8.39 -24.70
N VAL A 93 -17.03 7.14 -24.25
CA VAL A 93 -18.26 6.34 -24.36
C VAL A 93 -19.41 6.97 -23.59
N LEU A 94 -19.17 7.48 -22.38
CA LEU A 94 -20.18 8.16 -21.58
C LEU A 94 -20.68 9.43 -22.27
N ARG A 95 -19.76 10.27 -22.76
CA ARG A 95 -20.11 11.49 -23.51
C ARG A 95 -20.92 11.20 -24.78
N ASN A 96 -20.61 10.11 -25.48
CA ASN A 96 -21.33 9.72 -26.70
C ASN A 96 -22.72 9.13 -26.39
N LYS A 97 -22.95 8.57 -25.19
CA LYS A 97 -24.26 8.09 -24.75
C LYS A 97 -25.22 9.20 -24.34
N GLU A 98 -24.70 10.34 -23.88
CA GLU A 98 -25.50 11.53 -23.54
C GLU A 98 -25.96 12.33 -24.79
N ALA A 99 -25.41 12.00 -25.96
CA ALA A 99 -25.72 12.65 -27.24
C ALA A 99 -26.83 11.95 -28.05
N ILE A 100 -27.51 10.95 -27.48
CA ILE A 100 -28.61 10.19 -28.10
C ILE A 100 -29.87 10.37 -27.27
#